data_AF-H6SJP5-F1
#
_entry.id   AF-H6SJP5-F1
#
_cell.length_a   1.000
_cell.length_b   1.000
_cell.length_c   1.000
_cell.angle_alpha   90.00
_cell.angle_beta   90.00
_cell.angle_gamma   90.00
#
_symmetry.space_group_name_H-M   'P 1'
#
loop_
_entity.id
_entity.type
_entity.pdbx_description
1 polymer ?
#
loop_
_entity_poly.entity_id
_entity_poly.type
_entity_poly.pdbx_seq_one_letter_code
_entity_poly.pdbx_strand_id
1 'polypeptide(L)'
;MFDAKLKEGGYLAMSGQIIDATIVAAPRQRNDDDEKQAIREGRIPDGWEETPHKLAQKDRDARWTLKRARAKTPKAEGAKGVEIAIPIFGYKNHISTDRRHGFIRRWAVSSAAEHDSRRFREVLDSGNTGADVWADTAYRSRKNEEFMAKRGLRSKVHFRRAPGKPLSQAHAKANAARSKVRSAVEHVFACQKGPMALFVRTIGIARAKTKIGMANLVYNMRRLVWWDGRTAPA
;
A
#
# COMPACT_ATOMS: atom_id res chain seq x y z
N MET A 1 11.29 15.07 9.42
CA MET A 1 12.48 14.84 10.25
C MET A 1 13.40 13.77 9.65
N PHE A 2 12.98 12.50 9.47
CA PHE A 2 13.87 11.47 8.90
C PHE A 2 14.21 11.65 7.42
N ASP A 3 13.25 12.06 6.57
CA ASP A 3 13.54 12.31 5.14
C ASP A 3 14.56 13.43 4.92
N ALA A 4 14.59 14.43 5.82
CA ALA A 4 15.63 15.46 5.79
C ALA A 4 17.02 14.86 6.06
N LYS A 5 17.13 13.96 7.06
CA LYS A 5 18.37 13.22 7.32
C LYS A 5 18.82 12.35 6.16
N LEU A 6 17.89 11.71 5.44
CA LEU A 6 18.22 10.99 4.21
C LEU A 6 18.81 11.92 3.15
N LYS A 7 18.26 13.13 2.99
CA LYS A 7 18.76 14.11 2.01
C LYS A 7 20.12 14.68 2.41
N GLU A 8 20.32 15.01 3.68
CA GLU A 8 21.62 15.43 4.24
C GLU A 8 22.70 14.35 3.99
N GLY A 9 22.34 13.07 4.13
CA GLY A 9 23.21 11.93 3.81
C GLY A 9 23.37 11.63 2.31
N GLY A 10 22.91 12.50 1.41
CA GLY A 10 23.06 12.32 -0.04
C GLY A 10 22.05 11.37 -0.70
N TYR A 11 21.12 10.78 0.05
CA TYR A 11 20.08 9.89 -0.49
C TYR A 11 18.91 10.67 -1.09
N LEU A 12 19.18 11.40 -2.17
CA LEU A 12 18.18 12.20 -2.89
C LEU A 12 17.26 11.30 -3.75
N ALA A 13 15.97 11.61 -3.73
CA ALA A 13 14.96 10.92 -4.54
C ALA A 13 14.94 11.48 -5.97
N MET A 14 15.78 10.93 -6.87
CA MET A 14 15.94 11.46 -8.24
C MET A 14 15.59 10.48 -9.37
N SER A 15 15.31 9.23 -9.02
CA SER A 15 15.11 8.13 -9.99
C SER A 15 13.64 7.87 -10.34
N GLY A 16 12.74 8.76 -9.93
CA GLY A 16 11.30 8.53 -9.93
C GLY A 16 10.86 7.69 -8.73
N GLN A 17 9.57 7.37 -8.70
CA GLN A 17 8.90 6.83 -7.50
C GLN A 17 7.97 5.66 -7.80
N ILE A 18 7.93 4.71 -6.87
CA ILE A 18 7.08 3.52 -6.94
C ILE A 18 6.01 3.64 -5.85
N ILE A 19 4.76 3.68 -6.27
CA ILE A 19 3.58 3.75 -5.41
C ILE A 19 2.89 2.40 -5.37
N ASP A 20 2.67 1.92 -4.15
CA ASP A 20 1.95 0.68 -3.92
C ASP A 20 1.27 0.67 -2.55
N ALA A 21 0.37 -0.27 -2.33
CA ALA A 21 -0.30 -0.45 -1.05
C ALA A 21 -0.18 -1.88 -0.54
N THR A 22 -0.14 -2.03 0.78
CA THR A 22 -0.26 -3.34 1.40
C THR A 22 -1.25 -3.34 2.54
N ILE A 23 -1.96 -4.47 2.68
CA ILE A 23 -2.94 -4.65 3.76
C ILE A 23 -2.19 -5.02 5.03
N VAL A 24 -2.54 -4.33 6.13
CA VAL A 24 -2.08 -4.61 7.48
C VAL A 24 -3.28 -5.09 8.28
N ALA A 25 -3.20 -6.33 8.79
CA ALA A 25 -4.30 -6.96 9.49
C ALA A 25 -4.50 -6.35 10.90
N ALA A 26 -5.75 -6.38 11.35
CA ALA A 26 -6.20 -5.99 12.69
C ALA A 26 -7.11 -7.07 13.29
N PRO A 27 -7.36 -7.07 14.62
CA PRO A 27 -8.28 -8.01 15.25
C PRO A 27 -9.67 -7.94 14.62
N ARG A 28 -10.18 -9.11 14.21
CA ARG A 28 -11.51 -9.22 13.60
C ARG A 28 -12.58 -8.83 14.62
N GLN A 29 -13.47 -7.93 14.22
CA GLN A 29 -14.61 -7.51 15.02
C GLN A 29 -15.79 -8.46 14.79
N ARG A 30 -16.40 -8.96 15.86
CA ARG A 30 -17.65 -9.71 15.80
C ARG A 30 -18.80 -8.72 15.94
N ASN A 31 -19.47 -8.47 14.82
CA ASN A 31 -20.63 -7.59 14.73
C ASN A 31 -21.74 -8.33 13.99
N ASP A 32 -23.00 -8.05 14.34
CA ASP A 32 -24.16 -8.44 13.53
C ASP A 32 -24.29 -7.55 12.28
N ASP A 33 -25.33 -7.77 11.47
CA ASP A 33 -25.48 -7.09 10.19
C ASP A 33 -25.94 -5.63 10.34
N ASP A 34 -26.75 -5.33 11.36
CA ASP A 34 -27.20 -3.95 11.66
C ASP A 34 -26.04 -3.10 12.18
N GLU A 35 -25.24 -3.65 13.10
CA GLU A 35 -24.01 -3.05 13.59
C GLU A 35 -23.02 -2.79 12.43
N LYS A 36 -22.88 -3.75 11.50
CA LYS A 36 -22.03 -3.56 10.30
C LYS A 36 -22.53 -2.44 9.41
N GLN A 37 -23.85 -2.35 9.18
CA GLN A 37 -24.45 -1.33 8.33
C GLN A 37 -24.28 0.07 8.95
N ALA A 38 -24.57 0.23 10.24
CA ALA A 38 -24.36 1.49 10.95
C ALA A 38 -22.89 1.95 10.87
N ILE A 39 -21.93 1.05 11.12
CA ILE A 39 -20.49 1.35 11.01
C ILE A 39 -20.10 1.72 9.57
N ARG A 40 -20.72 1.09 8.56
CA ARG A 40 -20.46 1.40 7.14
C ARG A 40 -20.94 2.81 6.77
N GLU A 41 -22.03 3.25 7.37
CA GLU A 41 -22.59 4.61 7.22
C GLU A 41 -21.88 5.66 8.10
N GLY A 42 -20.96 5.23 8.97
CA GLY A 42 -20.25 6.12 9.89
C GLY A 42 -21.05 6.48 11.14
N ARG A 43 -22.17 5.78 11.39
CA ARG A 43 -22.99 5.93 12.59
C ARG A 43 -22.48 5.01 13.72
N ILE A 44 -22.85 5.35 14.94
CA ILE A 44 -22.67 4.46 16.10
C ILE A 44 -23.84 3.48 16.09
N PRO A 45 -23.61 2.17 16.21
CA PRO A 45 -24.71 1.22 16.35
C PRO A 45 -25.52 1.45 17.62
N ASP A 46 -26.81 1.13 17.56
CA ASP A 46 -27.75 1.35 18.66
C ASP A 46 -27.33 0.59 19.94
N GLY A 47 -27.54 1.20 21.10
CA GLY A 47 -27.16 0.65 22.41
C GLY A 47 -25.65 0.65 22.73
N TRP A 48 -24.77 1.04 21.80
CA TRP A 48 -23.34 1.13 22.08
C TRP A 48 -22.97 2.33 22.96
N GLU A 49 -23.72 3.43 22.86
CA GLU A 49 -23.51 4.61 23.72
C GLU A 49 -23.85 4.31 25.18
N GLU A 50 -24.85 3.46 25.41
CA GLU A 50 -25.23 2.94 26.73
C GLU A 50 -24.21 1.93 27.28
N THR A 51 -23.29 1.44 26.44
CA THR A 51 -22.20 0.53 26.80
C THR A 51 -20.82 1.10 26.44
N PRO A 52 -20.33 2.15 27.14
CA PRO A 52 -19.09 2.85 26.77
C PRO A 52 -17.85 1.94 26.68
N HIS A 53 -17.78 0.90 27.51
CA HIS A 53 -16.69 -0.08 27.48
C HIS A 53 -16.68 -0.92 26.20
N LYS A 54 -17.86 -1.29 25.67
CA LYS A 54 -18.02 -1.97 24.38
C LYS A 54 -17.61 -1.03 23.25
N LEU A 55 -18.07 0.21 23.28
CA LEU A 55 -17.75 1.22 22.26
C LEU A 55 -16.24 1.46 22.14
N ALA A 56 -15.53 1.59 23.27
CA ALA A 56 -14.07 1.71 23.29
C ALA A 56 -13.35 0.44 22.80
N GLN A 57 -13.98 -0.72 22.99
CA GLN A 57 -13.64 -2.07 22.51
C GLN A 57 -13.57 -2.23 20.97
N LYS A 58 -14.35 -1.43 20.25
CA LYS A 58 -14.72 -1.72 18.85
C LYS A 58 -13.96 -0.85 17.86
N ASP A 59 -13.27 -1.49 16.92
CA ASP A 59 -12.64 -0.78 15.81
C ASP A 59 -13.66 -0.45 14.71
N ARG A 60 -14.12 0.80 14.74
CA ARG A 60 -15.06 1.38 13.77
C ARG A 60 -14.37 2.01 12.56
N ASP A 61 -13.05 1.98 12.45
CA ASP A 61 -12.29 2.54 11.31
C ASP A 61 -11.73 1.45 10.39
N ALA A 62 -11.34 0.31 10.96
CA ALA A 62 -10.93 -0.87 10.19
C ALA A 62 -12.10 -1.43 9.37
N ARG A 63 -11.81 -1.96 8.18
CA ARG A 63 -12.82 -2.54 7.28
C ARG A 63 -12.35 -3.87 6.72
N TRP A 64 -13.30 -4.68 6.26
CA TRP A 64 -13.04 -5.92 5.53
C TRP A 64 -12.63 -5.64 4.09
N THR A 65 -11.74 -6.47 3.56
CA THR A 65 -11.36 -6.50 2.15
C THR A 65 -11.07 -7.92 1.71
N LEU A 66 -11.15 -8.17 0.40
CA LEU A 66 -10.84 -9.47 -0.20
C LEU A 66 -9.48 -9.42 -0.87
N LYS A 67 -8.50 -10.10 -0.29
CA LYS A 67 -7.20 -10.30 -0.93
C LYS A 67 -7.29 -11.49 -1.86
N ARG A 68 -7.18 -11.25 -3.17
CA ARG A 68 -7.13 -12.31 -4.17
C ARG A 68 -5.70 -12.81 -4.36
N ALA A 69 -5.51 -14.11 -4.30
CA ALA A 69 -4.24 -14.79 -4.52
C ALA A 69 -4.45 -16.01 -5.41
N ARG A 70 -3.40 -16.46 -6.11
CA ARG A 70 -3.45 -17.73 -6.85
C ARG A 70 -2.86 -18.84 -5.99
N ALA A 71 -3.56 -19.98 -5.93
CA ALA A 71 -3.05 -21.18 -5.28
C ALA A 71 -1.74 -21.65 -5.93
N LYS A 72 -0.79 -22.11 -5.10
CA LYS A 72 0.51 -22.66 -5.53
C LYS A 72 0.43 -24.14 -5.97
N THR A 73 -0.75 -24.64 -6.32
CA THR A 73 -0.90 -26.06 -6.69
C THR A 73 0.00 -26.40 -7.88
N PRO A 74 0.77 -27.50 -7.86
CA PRO A 74 1.55 -27.93 -9.01
C PRO A 74 0.63 -28.08 -10.20
N LYS A 75 0.98 -27.38 -11.29
CA LYS A 75 0.19 -27.41 -12.51
C LYS A 75 0.65 -28.58 -13.37
N ALA A 76 -0.29 -29.40 -13.82
CA ALA A 76 -0.17 -30.00 -15.14
C ALA A 76 -0.06 -28.87 -16.18
N GLU A 77 0.78 -29.01 -17.20
CA GLU A 77 1.01 -27.98 -18.22
C GLU A 77 -0.33 -27.45 -18.77
N GLY A 78 -0.51 -26.12 -18.70
CA GLY A 78 -1.71 -25.44 -19.22
C GLY A 78 -2.83 -25.14 -18.20
N ALA A 79 -2.86 -25.73 -17.00
CA ALA A 79 -3.93 -25.48 -16.03
C ALA A 79 -3.91 -24.03 -15.48
N LYS A 80 -5.07 -23.35 -15.45
CA LYS A 80 -5.23 -22.05 -14.76
C LYS A 80 -5.30 -22.32 -13.25
N GLY A 81 -4.40 -21.71 -12.47
CA GLY A 81 -4.39 -21.89 -11.01
C GLY A 81 -5.65 -21.31 -10.37
N VAL A 82 -6.15 -21.96 -9.32
CA VAL A 82 -7.34 -21.54 -8.58
C VAL A 82 -7.10 -20.18 -7.94
N GLU A 83 -8.01 -19.23 -8.18
CA GLU A 83 -8.00 -17.93 -7.51
C GLU A 83 -8.72 -18.06 -6.16
N ILE A 84 -8.00 -17.75 -5.08
CA ILE A 84 -8.51 -17.78 -3.71
C ILE A 84 -8.74 -16.33 -3.27
N ALA A 85 -9.94 -16.04 -2.77
CA ALA A 85 -10.25 -14.78 -2.10
C ALA A 85 -10.15 -14.97 -0.59
N ILE A 86 -9.16 -14.32 0.02
CA ILE A 86 -8.91 -14.37 1.48
C ILE A 86 -9.47 -13.09 2.10
N PRO A 87 -10.49 -13.17 2.97
CA PRO A 87 -11.00 -12.00 3.67
C PRO A 87 -9.99 -11.54 4.74
N ILE A 88 -9.65 -10.25 4.71
CA ILE A 88 -8.76 -9.62 5.68
C ILE A 88 -9.47 -8.40 6.27
N PHE A 89 -9.41 -8.28 7.59
CA PHE A 89 -9.89 -7.12 8.32
C PHE A 89 -8.70 -6.25 8.75
N GLY A 90 -8.78 -4.95 8.52
CA GLY A 90 -7.76 -4.01 8.98
C GLY A 90 -7.64 -2.75 8.14
N TYR A 91 -6.38 -2.37 7.88
CA TYR A 91 -5.99 -1.12 7.24
C TYR A 91 -5.12 -1.36 6.00
N LYS A 92 -4.91 -0.32 5.20
CA LYS A 92 -3.92 -0.29 4.13
C LYS A 92 -2.82 0.71 4.45
N ASN A 93 -1.58 0.31 4.20
CA ASN A 93 -0.41 1.17 4.17
C ASN A 93 -0.09 1.48 2.71
N HIS A 94 -0.42 2.69 2.27
CA HIS A 94 -0.05 3.21 0.95
C HIS A 94 1.33 3.85 1.09
N ILE A 95 2.28 3.48 0.25
CA ILE A 95 3.64 4.02 0.31
C ILE A 95 4.08 4.52 -1.07
N SER A 96 4.91 5.55 -1.08
CA SER A 96 5.75 5.94 -2.20
C SER A 96 7.20 5.76 -1.81
N THR A 97 7.91 4.97 -2.61
CA THR A 97 9.32 4.69 -2.43
C THR A 97 10.14 5.32 -3.54
N ASP A 98 11.32 5.83 -3.22
CA ASP A 98 12.26 6.25 -4.27
C ASP A 98 12.88 5.01 -4.92
N ARG A 99 12.95 5.00 -6.26
CA ARG A 99 13.36 3.81 -7.00
C ARG A 99 14.83 3.39 -6.78
N ARG A 100 15.74 4.34 -6.57
CA ARG A 100 17.19 4.09 -6.49
C ARG A 100 17.58 3.51 -5.15
N HIS A 101 17.17 4.16 -4.07
CA HIS A 101 17.57 3.80 -2.72
C HIS A 101 16.54 2.90 -2.03
N GLY A 102 15.27 2.98 -2.45
CA GLY A 102 14.20 2.16 -1.88
C GLY A 102 13.71 2.67 -0.52
N PHE A 103 13.93 3.95 -0.18
CA PHE A 103 13.37 4.52 1.03
C PHE A 103 11.91 4.91 0.81
N ILE A 104 11.09 4.72 1.84
CA ILE A 104 9.72 5.24 1.89
C ILE A 104 9.81 6.76 2.09
N ARG A 105 9.35 7.54 1.10
CA ARG A 105 9.37 9.01 1.11
C ARG A 105 8.05 9.61 1.58
N ARG A 106 6.94 8.99 1.17
CA ARG A 106 5.59 9.38 1.55
C ARG A 106 4.77 8.13 1.85
N TRP A 107 3.79 8.27 2.72
CA TRP A 107 2.89 7.19 3.05
C TRP A 107 1.57 7.74 3.60
N ALA A 108 0.51 6.94 3.46
CA ALA A 108 -0.81 7.23 3.99
C ALA A 108 -1.44 5.93 4.50
N VAL A 109 -2.38 6.07 5.44
CA VAL A 109 -3.12 4.94 6.00
C VAL A 109 -4.60 5.15 5.77
N SER A 110 -5.27 4.08 5.34
CA SER A 110 -6.71 4.04 5.13
C SER A 110 -7.30 2.74 5.68
N SER A 111 -8.62 2.64 5.73
CA SER A 111 -9.28 1.35 5.99
C SER A 111 -9.01 0.37 4.86
N ALA A 112 -9.00 -0.94 5.12
CA ALA A 112 -8.63 -1.91 4.09
C ALA A 112 -9.62 -1.99 2.90
N ALA A 113 -10.84 -1.47 3.07
CA ALA A 113 -11.83 -1.38 2.00
C ALA A 113 -11.61 -0.19 1.06
N GLU A 114 -10.82 0.81 1.46
CA GLU A 114 -10.61 2.00 0.64
C GLU A 114 -9.87 1.65 -0.66
N HIS A 115 -10.34 2.22 -1.78
CA HIS A 115 -9.73 1.98 -3.08
C HIS A 115 -8.42 2.77 -3.22
N ASP A 116 -7.36 2.09 -3.69
CA ASP A 116 -6.00 2.61 -3.64
C ASP A 116 -5.81 3.95 -4.37
N SER A 117 -6.52 4.13 -5.49
CA SER A 117 -6.50 5.38 -6.27
C SER A 117 -6.82 6.64 -5.47
N ARG A 118 -7.59 6.55 -4.38
CA ARG A 118 -8.00 7.72 -3.57
C ARG A 118 -6.83 8.35 -2.82
N ARG A 119 -5.82 7.56 -2.45
CA ARG A 119 -4.64 8.02 -1.69
C ARG A 119 -3.48 8.43 -2.58
N PHE A 120 -3.61 8.26 -3.90
CA PHE A 120 -2.54 8.54 -4.87
C PHE A 120 -1.90 9.91 -4.70
N ARG A 121 -2.72 10.97 -4.58
CA ARG A 121 -2.23 12.35 -4.44
C ARG A 121 -1.54 12.61 -3.10
N GLU A 122 -2.01 11.96 -2.04
CA GLU A 122 -1.46 12.09 -0.68
C GLU A 122 -0.07 11.44 -0.60
N VAL A 123 0.12 10.31 -1.30
CA VAL A 123 1.40 9.57 -1.28
C VAL A 123 2.37 9.96 -2.39
N LEU A 124 1.96 10.76 -3.37
CA LEU A 124 2.86 11.22 -4.41
C LEU A 124 3.90 12.19 -3.80
N ASP A 125 5.18 11.88 -3.98
CA ASP A 125 6.26 12.72 -3.49
C ASP A 125 6.60 13.82 -4.51
N SER A 126 6.25 15.06 -4.20
CA SER A 126 6.62 16.24 -4.98
C SER A 126 8.07 16.64 -4.83
N GLY A 127 8.78 16.11 -3.82
CA GLY A 127 10.21 16.33 -3.63
C GLY A 127 11.09 15.41 -4.47
N ASN A 128 10.50 14.42 -5.16
CA ASN A 128 11.23 13.55 -6.07
C ASN A 128 11.44 14.27 -7.41
N THR A 129 12.69 14.42 -7.82
CA THR A 129 13.03 15.15 -9.05
C THR A 129 12.90 14.29 -10.31
N GLY A 130 12.71 12.98 -10.16
CA GLY A 130 12.46 12.08 -11.27
C GLY A 130 10.98 12.08 -11.69
N ALA A 131 10.74 12.25 -13.00
CA ALA A 131 9.39 12.38 -13.53
C ALA A 131 8.58 11.07 -13.55
N ASP A 132 9.23 9.91 -13.53
CA ASP A 132 8.53 8.63 -13.70
C ASP A 132 7.81 8.16 -12.42
N VAL A 133 6.55 7.76 -12.57
CA VAL A 133 5.71 7.24 -11.49
C VAL A 133 5.21 5.84 -11.84
N TRP A 134 5.68 4.83 -11.12
CA TRP A 134 5.25 3.44 -11.27
C TRP A 134 4.19 3.10 -10.22
N ALA A 135 3.06 2.54 -10.67
CA ALA A 135 2.01 2.08 -9.76
C ALA A 135 1.17 0.96 -10.40
N ASP A 136 0.33 0.32 -9.59
CA ASP A 136 -0.58 -0.72 -10.04
C ASP A 136 -1.74 -0.18 -10.90
N THR A 137 -2.51 -1.10 -11.50
CA THR A 137 -3.66 -0.72 -12.31
C THR A 137 -4.77 -0.04 -11.49
N ALA A 138 -4.89 -0.33 -10.19
CA ALA A 138 -5.87 0.32 -9.33
C ALA A 138 -5.60 1.82 -9.22
N TYR A 139 -4.35 2.28 -9.29
CA TYR A 139 -4.01 3.70 -9.32
C TYR A 139 -4.35 4.40 -10.66
N ARG A 140 -4.68 3.65 -11.72
CA ARG A 140 -4.92 4.18 -13.07
C ARG A 140 -6.34 4.73 -13.25
N SER A 141 -6.61 5.89 -12.66
CA SER A 141 -7.84 6.64 -12.90
C SER A 141 -7.59 7.85 -13.80
N ARG A 142 -8.61 8.28 -14.56
CA ARG A 142 -8.54 9.51 -15.37
C ARG A 142 -8.07 10.71 -14.54
N LYS A 143 -8.61 10.87 -13.33
CA LYS A 143 -8.24 11.94 -12.38
C LYS A 143 -6.78 11.89 -11.93
N ASN A 144 -6.17 10.71 -11.84
CA ASN A 144 -4.76 10.55 -11.48
C ASN A 144 -3.84 10.78 -12.69
N GLU A 145 -4.23 10.31 -13.86
CA GLU A 145 -3.49 10.54 -15.12
C GLU A 145 -3.46 12.03 -15.47
N GLU A 146 -4.60 12.72 -15.41
CA GLU A 146 -4.67 14.17 -15.61
C GLU A 146 -3.84 14.93 -14.57
N PHE A 147 -3.85 14.47 -13.31
CA PHE A 147 -3.05 15.08 -12.26
C PHE A 147 -1.54 14.91 -12.48
N MET A 148 -1.09 13.72 -12.89
CA MET A 148 0.31 13.48 -13.26
C MET A 148 0.73 14.33 -14.46
N ALA A 149 -0.09 14.38 -15.50
CA ALA A 149 0.18 15.19 -16.69
C ALA A 149 0.34 16.68 -16.34
N LYS A 150 -0.58 17.24 -15.54
CA LYS A 150 -0.50 18.63 -15.05
C LYS A 150 0.76 18.94 -14.24
N ARG A 151 1.37 17.91 -13.62
CA ARG A 151 2.59 18.03 -12.82
C ARG A 151 3.87 17.72 -13.63
N GLY A 152 3.75 17.45 -14.93
CA GLY A 152 4.88 17.05 -15.77
C GLY A 152 5.41 15.63 -15.48
N LEU A 153 4.61 14.80 -14.80
CA LEU A 153 5.00 13.45 -14.43
C LEU A 153 4.65 12.44 -15.53
N ARG A 154 5.55 11.46 -15.72
CA ARG A 154 5.40 10.39 -16.70
C ARG A 154 4.76 9.17 -16.04
N SER A 155 3.52 8.89 -16.43
CA SER A 155 2.78 7.73 -15.96
C SER A 155 3.40 6.42 -16.46
N LYS A 156 3.88 5.61 -15.53
CA LYS A 156 4.28 4.20 -15.72
C LYS A 156 3.30 3.26 -15.02
N VAL A 157 2.07 3.71 -14.79
CA VAL A 157 1.00 2.96 -14.14
C VAL A 157 0.49 1.83 -15.04
N HIS A 158 0.28 0.63 -14.51
CA HIS A 158 -0.08 -0.54 -15.34
C HIS A 158 -1.37 -0.32 -16.17
N PHE A 159 -1.35 -0.78 -17.43
CA PHE A 159 -2.55 -0.83 -18.28
C PHE A 159 -3.58 -1.82 -17.74
N ARG A 160 -4.86 -1.40 -17.81
CA ARG A 160 -6.01 -2.23 -17.47
C ARG A 160 -6.48 -2.99 -18.72
N ARG A 161 -6.98 -4.20 -18.52
CA ARG A 161 -7.75 -4.93 -19.54
C ARG A 161 -9.12 -4.30 -19.71
N ALA A 162 -9.58 -4.14 -20.94
CA ALA A 162 -10.97 -3.81 -21.18
C ALA A 162 -11.86 -4.99 -20.78
N PRO A 163 -13.12 -4.76 -20.34
CA PRO A 163 -14.05 -5.83 -20.03
C PRO A 163 -14.16 -6.83 -21.19
N GLY A 164 -14.04 -8.13 -20.89
CA GLY A 164 -14.14 -9.20 -21.89
C GLY A 164 -12.98 -9.30 -22.89
N LYS A 165 -11.99 -8.41 -22.87
CA LYS A 165 -10.90 -8.39 -23.85
C LYS A 165 -9.53 -8.66 -23.21
N PRO A 166 -8.64 -9.41 -23.89
CA PRO A 166 -7.27 -9.57 -23.44
C PRO A 166 -6.52 -8.23 -23.47
N LEU A 167 -5.43 -8.16 -22.72
CA LEU A 167 -4.51 -7.03 -22.83
C LEU A 167 -3.80 -7.09 -24.19
N SER A 168 -3.69 -5.98 -24.90
CA SER A 168 -2.91 -5.95 -26.15
C SER A 168 -1.47 -6.38 -25.88
N GLN A 169 -0.82 -7.02 -26.86
CA GLN A 169 0.56 -7.50 -26.68
C GLN A 169 1.51 -6.35 -26.31
N ALA A 170 1.34 -5.17 -26.90
CA ALA A 170 2.11 -3.98 -26.56
C ALA A 170 1.92 -3.55 -25.10
N HIS A 171 0.68 -3.50 -24.61
CA HIS A 171 0.39 -3.20 -23.21
C HIS A 171 0.89 -4.29 -22.26
N ALA A 172 0.86 -5.56 -22.66
CA ALA A 172 1.40 -6.66 -21.87
C ALA A 172 2.93 -6.56 -21.73
N LYS A 173 3.65 -6.30 -22.82
CA LYS A 173 5.10 -6.04 -22.82
C LYS A 173 5.44 -4.83 -21.95
N ALA A 174 4.68 -3.73 -22.07
CA ALA A 174 4.86 -2.54 -21.25
C ALA A 174 4.61 -2.81 -19.76
N ASN A 175 3.54 -3.54 -19.41
CA ASN A 175 3.27 -3.94 -18.03
C ASN A 175 4.38 -4.84 -17.49
N ALA A 176 4.90 -5.79 -18.26
CA ALA A 176 6.01 -6.64 -17.84
C ALA A 176 7.27 -5.83 -17.51
N ALA A 177 7.62 -4.85 -18.35
CA ALA A 177 8.73 -3.94 -18.08
C ALA A 177 8.50 -3.08 -16.82
N ARG A 178 7.26 -2.59 -16.62
CA ARG A 178 6.87 -1.81 -15.43
C ARG A 178 6.88 -2.65 -14.15
N SER A 179 6.45 -3.91 -14.22
CA SER A 179 6.48 -4.86 -13.11
C SER A 179 7.90 -5.10 -12.59
N LYS A 180 8.89 -5.21 -13.48
CA LYS A 180 10.30 -5.38 -13.08
C LYS A 180 10.75 -4.24 -12.16
N VAL A 181 10.43 -2.99 -12.50
CA VAL A 181 10.75 -1.83 -11.67
C VAL A 181 9.92 -1.83 -10.38
N ARG A 182 8.60 -2.09 -10.48
CA ARG A 182 7.71 -2.09 -9.31
C ARG A 182 8.09 -3.12 -8.26
N SER A 183 8.61 -4.28 -8.66
CA SER A 183 8.96 -5.36 -7.73
C SER A 183 9.88 -4.90 -6.59
N ALA A 184 10.64 -3.83 -6.76
CA ALA A 184 11.46 -3.25 -5.70
C ALA A 184 10.66 -2.88 -4.43
N VAL A 185 9.40 -2.45 -4.56
CA VAL A 185 8.54 -2.12 -3.40
C VAL A 185 8.17 -3.35 -2.57
N GLU A 186 8.24 -4.55 -3.17
CA GLU A 186 7.95 -5.80 -2.48
C GLU A 186 8.96 -6.07 -1.36
N HIS A 187 10.19 -5.53 -1.45
CA HIS A 187 11.14 -5.61 -0.35
C HIS A 187 10.64 -4.91 0.92
N VAL A 188 9.96 -3.77 0.77
CA VAL A 188 9.33 -3.07 1.90
C VAL A 188 8.27 -3.96 2.53
N PHE A 189 7.37 -4.48 1.70
CA PHE A 189 6.24 -5.29 2.17
C PHE A 189 6.67 -6.65 2.72
N ALA A 190 7.72 -7.25 2.17
CA ALA A 190 8.33 -8.46 2.69
C ALA A 190 8.91 -8.22 4.08
N CYS A 191 9.62 -7.10 4.30
CA CYS A 191 10.13 -6.74 5.61
C CYS A 191 8.99 -6.52 6.63
N GLN A 192 7.92 -5.84 6.21
CA GLN A 192 6.76 -5.56 7.06
C GLN A 192 5.99 -6.84 7.43
N LYS A 193 5.83 -7.78 6.49
CA LYS A 193 5.06 -9.02 6.71
C LYS A 193 5.86 -10.12 7.40
N GLY A 194 7.14 -10.25 7.07
CA GLY A 194 8.02 -11.28 7.63
C GLY A 194 8.66 -10.77 8.93
N PRO A 195 9.87 -10.19 8.87
CA PRO A 195 10.62 -9.77 10.06
C PRO A 195 9.85 -8.91 11.07
N MET A 196 8.98 -8.01 10.62
CA MET A 196 8.21 -7.14 11.53
C MET A 196 6.89 -7.77 12.00
N ALA A 197 6.41 -8.82 11.32
CA ALA A 197 5.09 -9.42 11.53
C ALA A 197 3.99 -8.36 11.77
N LEU A 198 3.96 -7.32 10.92
CA LEU A 198 3.23 -6.09 11.18
C LEU A 198 1.72 -6.36 11.32
N PHE A 199 1.20 -6.01 12.50
CA PHE A 199 -0.20 -6.18 12.88
C PHE A 199 -0.66 -4.99 13.73
N VAL A 200 -1.87 -4.48 13.50
CA VAL A 200 -2.44 -3.34 14.22
C VAL A 200 -3.39 -3.85 15.30
N ARG A 201 -2.94 -3.86 16.57
CA ARG A 201 -3.79 -4.21 17.73
C ARG A 201 -4.57 -3.02 18.29
N THR A 202 -4.16 -1.81 17.95
CA THR A 202 -4.77 -0.58 18.45
C THR A 202 -6.08 -0.27 17.75
N ILE A 203 -7.02 0.34 18.47
CA ILE A 203 -8.33 0.71 17.96
C ILE A 203 -8.30 2.13 17.38
N GLY A 204 -8.80 2.25 16.15
CA GLY A 204 -8.97 3.51 15.44
C GLY A 204 -7.79 3.92 14.56
N ILE A 205 -8.11 4.66 13.48
CA ILE A 205 -7.18 4.97 12.39
C ILE A 205 -5.99 5.83 12.85
N ALA A 206 -6.18 6.73 13.82
CA ALA A 206 -5.09 7.56 14.33
C ALA A 206 -3.98 6.72 14.99
N ARG A 207 -4.37 5.72 15.79
CA ARG A 207 -3.42 4.80 16.43
C ARG A 207 -2.82 3.82 15.42
N ALA A 208 -3.63 3.33 14.48
CA ALA A 208 -3.15 2.50 13.38
C ALA A 208 -2.10 3.24 12.53
N LYS A 209 -2.36 4.52 12.20
CA LYS A 209 -1.42 5.39 11.48
C LYS A 209 -0.11 5.54 12.23
N THR A 210 -0.15 5.71 13.54
CA THR A 210 1.06 5.78 14.38
C THR A 210 1.86 4.47 14.31
N LYS A 211 1.20 3.32 14.53
CA LYS A 211 1.86 2.00 14.47
C LYS A 211 2.49 1.72 13.11
N ILE A 212 1.77 1.99 12.02
CA ILE A 212 2.25 1.79 10.65
C ILE A 212 3.37 2.78 10.32
N GLY A 213 3.25 4.04 10.76
CA GLY A 213 4.28 5.06 10.59
C GLY A 213 5.60 4.67 11.26
N MET A 214 5.55 4.14 12.49
CA MET A 214 6.73 3.61 13.16
C MET A 214 7.34 2.42 12.40
N ALA A 215 6.53 1.51 11.88
CA ALA A 215 7.04 0.40 11.06
C ALA A 215 7.70 0.88 9.76
N ASN A 216 7.12 1.88 9.09
CA ASN A 216 7.73 2.53 7.93
C ASN A 216 9.07 3.20 8.28
N LEU A 217 9.15 3.85 9.45
CA LEU A 217 10.39 4.48 9.94
C LEU A 217 11.47 3.43 10.23
N VAL A 218 11.14 2.36 10.95
CA VAL A 218 12.08 1.26 11.26
C VAL A 218 12.57 0.61 9.97
N TYR A 219 11.70 0.45 8.96
CA TYR A 219 12.12 -0.04 7.65
C TYR A 219 13.17 0.89 7.04
N ASN A 220 12.92 2.20 7.02
CA ASN A 220 13.87 3.17 6.48
C ASN A 220 15.20 3.18 7.26
N MET A 221 15.19 3.07 8.58
CA MET A 221 16.41 2.96 9.39
C MET A 221 17.23 1.72 9.03
N ARG A 222 16.58 0.55 8.92
CA ARG A 222 17.26 -0.68 8.47
C ARG A 222 17.79 -0.57 7.05
N ARG A 223 17.05 0.11 6.17
CA ARG A 223 17.47 0.36 4.80
C ARG A 223 18.68 1.29 4.73
N LEU A 224 18.77 2.26 5.65
CA LEU A 224 19.89 3.18 5.75
C LEU A 224 21.16 2.45 6.18
N VAL A 225 21.08 1.66 7.27
CA VAL A 225 22.20 0.83 7.75
C VAL A 225 22.74 -0.08 6.63
N TRP A 226 21.86 -0.65 5.81
CA TRP A 226 22.27 -1.46 4.67
C TRP A 226 23.00 -0.67 3.58
N TRP A 227 22.62 0.59 3.33
CA TRP A 227 23.32 1.45 2.37
C TRP A 227 24.66 1.92 2.93
N ASP A 228 24.71 2.36 4.18
CA ASP A 228 25.95 2.79 4.84
C ASP A 228 26.98 1.65 4.91
N GLY A 229 26.53 0.45 5.24
CA GLY A 229 27.38 -0.75 5.28
C GLY A 229 27.90 -1.19 3.91
N ARG A 230 27.30 -0.73 2.80
CA ARG A 230 27.81 -0.98 1.44
C ARG A 230 28.86 0.03 1.00
N THR A 231 28.86 1.21 1.59
CA THR A 231 29.80 2.28 1.30
C THR A 231 31.05 2.23 2.18
N ALA A 232 31.03 1.44 3.26
CA ALA A 232 32.20 1.20 4.09
C ALA A 232 33.21 0.27 3.36
N PRO A 233 34.52 0.60 3.34
CA PRO A 233 35.54 -0.34 2.88
C PRO A 233 35.58 -1.57 3.80
N ALA A 234 35.79 -2.74 3.20
CA ALA A 234 35.85 -4.05 3.87
C ALA A 234 37.04 -4.14 4.86
#